data_AF-A0A2S2BXV4-F1
#
_entry.id   AF-A0A2S2BXV4-F1
#
_cell.length_a   1.000
_cell.length_b   1.000
_cell.length_c   1.000
_cell.angle_alpha   90.00
_cell.angle_beta   90.00
_cell.angle_gamma   90.00
#
_symmetry.space_group_name_H-M   'P 1'
#
loop_
_entity.id
_entity.type
_entity.pdbx_description
1 polymer ?
#
loop_
_entity_poly.entity_id
_entity_poly.type
_entity_poly.pdbx_seq_one_letter_code
_entity_poly.pdbx_strand_id
1 'polypeptide(L)'
;MRSVPVVALTGLALIMLLSPASATPTGPEHADKVVHALLFAALAGASRYALLPVRVTVLWLAAFAVVTEVLQGILPIGRHGSVWDLLADTLGVGIGLAVHSAVMRSRSNA
;
A
#
# COMPACT_ATOMS: atom_id res chain seq x y z
N MET A 1 -1.32 -7.07 19.92
CA MET A 1 -2.61 -7.15 19.20
C MET A 1 -2.33 -7.32 17.70
N ARG A 2 -2.98 -8.26 17.01
CA ARG A 2 -2.70 -8.57 15.58
C ARG A 2 -3.00 -7.41 14.61
N SER A 3 -3.79 -6.42 15.05
CA SER A 3 -4.11 -5.21 14.31
C SER A 3 -3.05 -4.11 14.36
N VAL A 4 -2.11 -4.14 15.31
CA VAL A 4 -1.09 -3.09 15.47
C VAL A 4 -0.28 -2.86 14.18
N PRO A 5 0.21 -3.89 13.47
CA PRO A 5 0.97 -3.68 12.24
C PRO A 5 0.18 -2.97 11.14
N VAL A 6 -1.08 -3.34 10.91
CA VAL A 6 -1.89 -2.71 9.86
C VAL A 6 -2.21 -1.26 10.21
N VAL A 7 -2.49 -0.96 11.49
CA VAL A 7 -2.72 0.42 11.94
C VAL A 7 -1.45 1.26 11.81
N ALA A 8 -0.30 0.75 12.28
CA ALA A 8 0.97 1.45 12.21
C ALA A 8 1.39 1.72 10.75
N LEU A 9 1.29 0.71 9.89
CA LEU A 9 1.61 0.87 8.47
C LEU A 9 0.64 1.79 7.75
N THR A 10 -0.65 1.81 8.12
CA THR A 10 -1.62 2.76 7.55
C THR A 10 -1.26 4.20 7.92
N GLY A 11 -0.86 4.43 9.18
CA GLY A 11 -0.36 5.74 9.62
C GLY A 11 0.91 6.15 8.87
N LEU A 12 1.87 5.24 8.73
CA LEU A 12 3.06 5.46 7.93
C LEU A 12 2.73 5.76 6.46
N ALA A 13 1.81 5.00 5.87
CA ALA A 13 1.37 5.20 4.49
C ALA A 13 0.76 6.59 4.28
N LEU A 14 -0.12 7.02 5.18
CA LEU A 14 -0.69 8.38 5.14
C LEU A 14 0.39 9.45 5.19
N ILE A 15 1.39 9.31 6.08
CA ILE A 15 2.52 10.23 6.14
C ILE A 15 3.28 10.21 4.81
N MET A 16 3.65 9.04 4.30
CA MET A 16 4.45 8.93 3.08
C MET A 16 3.73 9.43 1.82
N LEU A 17 2.42 9.18 1.72
CA LEU A 17 1.61 9.52 0.54
C LEU A 17 1.15 10.99 0.56
N LEU A 18 0.86 11.55 1.73
CA LEU A 18 0.27 12.90 1.85
C LEU A 18 1.26 13.97 2.36
N SER A 19 2.52 13.59 2.60
CA SER A 19 3.57 14.58 2.87
C SER A 19 3.88 15.40 1.61
N PRO A 20 4.22 16.70 1.78
CA PRO A 20 4.59 17.56 0.66
C PRO A 20 5.70 16.95 -0.21
N ALA A 21 5.63 17.17 -1.53
CA ALA A 21 6.65 16.69 -2.45
C ALA A 21 8.05 17.23 -2.11
N SER A 22 8.14 18.39 -1.46
CA SER A 22 9.39 18.96 -0.95
C SER A 22 10.00 18.18 0.23
N ALA A 23 9.22 17.36 0.93
CA ALA A 23 9.69 16.50 2.01
C ALA A 23 10.19 15.13 1.54
N THR A 24 9.98 14.80 0.25
CA THR A 24 10.47 13.56 -0.35
C THR A 24 11.85 13.76 -0.97
N PRO A 25 12.87 12.96 -0.58
CA PRO A 25 14.18 13.00 -1.22
C PRO A 25 14.08 12.71 -2.71
N THR A 26 14.91 13.38 -3.51
CA THR A 26 15.06 13.04 -4.94
C THR A 26 15.64 11.63 -5.08
N GLY A 27 14.95 10.76 -5.83
CA GLY A 27 15.38 9.40 -6.12
C GLY A 27 15.55 9.15 -7.61
N PRO A 28 15.98 7.93 -8.00
CA PRO A 28 15.96 7.49 -9.39
C PRO A 28 14.57 7.63 -10.01
N GLU A 29 14.52 7.74 -11.34
CA GLU A 29 13.26 7.77 -12.07
C GLU A 29 12.41 6.53 -11.72
N HIS A 30 11.12 6.74 -11.45
CA HIS A 30 10.15 5.70 -11.09
C HIS A 30 10.36 4.98 -9.75
N ALA A 31 11.30 5.42 -8.90
CA ALA A 31 11.50 4.83 -7.58
C ALA A 31 10.27 4.97 -6.67
N ASP A 32 9.49 6.03 -6.85
CA ASP A 32 8.19 6.26 -6.22
C ASP A 32 7.21 5.10 -6.44
N LYS A 33 7.07 4.59 -7.66
CA LYS A 33 6.17 3.47 -7.99
C LYS A 33 6.57 2.19 -7.25
N VAL A 34 7.88 1.96 -7.10
CA VAL A 34 8.38 0.81 -6.33
C VAL A 34 8.02 0.96 -4.86
N VAL A 35 8.18 2.16 -4.30
CA VAL A 35 7.80 2.45 -2.91
C VAL A 35 6.30 2.25 -2.70
N HIS A 36 5.47 2.72 -3.63
CA HIS A 36 4.01 2.51 -3.65
C HIS A 36 3.66 1.01 -3.63
N ALA A 37 4.20 0.24 -4.57
CA ALA A 37 3.95 -1.20 -4.64
C ALA A 37 4.40 -1.94 -3.36
N LEU A 38 5.56 -1.59 -2.80
CA LEU A 38 6.06 -2.18 -1.55
C LEU A 38 5.18 -1.82 -0.35
N LEU A 39 4.74 -0.57 -0.26
CA LEU A 39 3.87 -0.07 0.81
C LEU A 39 2.52 -0.81 0.80
N PHE A 40 1.89 -0.95 -0.37
CA PHE A 40 0.62 -1.66 -0.51
C PHE A 40 0.76 -3.18 -0.32
N ALA A 41 1.89 -3.77 -0.73
CA ALA A 41 2.19 -5.17 -0.42
C ALA A 41 2.33 -5.40 1.09
N ALA A 42 3.00 -4.50 1.81
CA ALA A 42 3.14 -4.55 3.26
C ALA A 42 1.79 -4.40 3.97
N LEU A 43 0.95 -3.46 3.54
CA LEU A 43 -0.40 -3.27 4.09
C LEU A 43 -1.31 -4.48 3.82
N ALA A 44 -1.21 -5.10 2.64
CA ALA A 44 -1.92 -6.34 2.33
C ALA A 44 -1.47 -7.47 3.25
N GLY A 45 -0.16 -7.68 3.40
CA GLY A 45 0.40 -8.67 4.33
C GLY A 45 -0.03 -8.43 5.78
N ALA A 46 0.03 -7.19 6.26
CA ALA A 46 -0.40 -6.81 7.60
C ALA A 46 -1.91 -6.99 7.80
N SER A 47 -2.73 -6.73 6.78
CA SER A 47 -4.17 -7.03 6.81
C SER A 47 -4.43 -8.52 6.97
N ARG A 48 -3.65 -9.37 6.28
CA ARG A 48 -3.73 -10.83 6.43
C ARG A 48 -3.32 -11.27 7.83
N TYR A 49 -2.23 -10.70 8.36
CA TYR A 49 -1.77 -10.96 9.72
C TYR A 49 -2.80 -10.55 10.78
N ALA A 50 -3.53 -9.46 10.53
CA ALA A 50 -4.66 -9.00 11.32
C ALA A 50 -5.93 -9.85 11.16
N LEU A 51 -5.87 -10.94 10.36
CA LEU A 51 -6.98 -11.86 10.08
C LEU A 51 -8.18 -11.22 9.38
N LEU A 52 -7.98 -10.11 8.67
CA LEU A 52 -9.03 -9.58 7.79
C LEU A 52 -9.36 -10.63 6.71
N PRO A 53 -10.57 -10.69 6.14
CA PRO A 53 -10.86 -11.51 4.95
C PRO A 53 -10.23 -10.92 3.68
N VAL A 54 -9.89 -11.75 2.67
CA VAL A 54 -9.22 -11.27 1.44
C VAL A 54 -10.06 -10.20 0.74
N ARG A 55 -11.38 -10.42 0.67
CA ARG A 55 -12.32 -9.44 0.10
C ARG A 55 -12.25 -8.09 0.81
N VAL A 56 -12.20 -8.09 2.15
CA VAL A 56 -12.07 -6.86 2.94
C VAL A 56 -10.72 -6.20 2.65
N THR A 57 -9.62 -6.97 2.64
CA THR A 57 -8.27 -6.48 2.31
C THR A 57 -8.23 -5.76 0.96
N VAL A 58 -8.77 -6.39 -0.08
CA VAL A 58 -8.79 -5.81 -1.43
C VAL A 58 -9.63 -4.54 -1.47
N LEU A 59 -10.86 -4.58 -0.92
CA LEU A 59 -11.77 -3.44 -0.99
C LEU A 59 -11.22 -2.21 -0.25
N TRP A 60 -10.69 -2.40 0.96
CA TRP A 60 -10.19 -1.27 1.73
C TRP A 60 -8.91 -0.70 1.11
N LEU A 61 -8.00 -1.54 0.60
CA LEU A 61 -6.77 -1.07 -0.05
C LEU A 61 -7.05 -0.39 -1.39
N ALA A 62 -7.99 -0.91 -2.18
CA ALA A 62 -8.41 -0.25 -3.42
C ALA A 62 -9.03 1.13 -3.14
N ALA A 63 -9.90 1.21 -2.13
CA ALA A 63 -10.46 2.50 -1.71
C ALA A 63 -9.35 3.44 -1.19
N PHE A 64 -8.40 2.92 -0.40
CA PHE A 64 -7.30 3.70 0.14
C PHE A 64 -6.43 4.29 -0.97
N ALA A 65 -6.01 3.48 -1.95
CA ALA A 65 -5.22 3.93 -3.11
C ALA A 65 -5.93 5.05 -3.89
N VAL A 66 -7.20 4.84 -4.25
CA VAL A 66 -7.99 5.84 -4.99
C VAL A 66 -8.11 7.13 -4.18
N VAL A 67 -8.44 7.03 -2.89
CA VAL A 67 -8.59 8.21 -2.04
C VAL A 67 -7.28 8.98 -1.91
N THR A 68 -6.15 8.30 -1.69
CA THR A 68 -4.86 8.98 -1.54
C THR A 68 -4.40 9.65 -2.84
N GLU A 69 -4.62 9.03 -4.00
CA GLU A 69 -4.31 9.62 -5.30
C GLU A 69 -5.17 10.85 -5.60
N VAL A 70 -6.47 10.77 -5.31
CA VAL A 70 -7.37 11.93 -5.44
C VAL A 70 -6.92 13.05 -4.50
N LEU A 71 -6.59 12.72 -3.25
CA LEU A 71 -6.09 13.71 -2.29
C LEU A 71 -4.78 14.35 -2.74
N GLN A 72 -3.84 13.59 -3.29
CA GLN A 72 -2.61 14.14 -3.87
C GLN A 72 -2.89 15.09 -5.04
N GLY A 73 -3.90 14.80 -5.86
CA GLY A 73 -4.29 15.66 -6.98
C GLY A 73 -5.00 16.96 -6.60
N ILE A 74 -5.69 17.01 -5.47
CA ILE A 74 -6.48 18.19 -5.05
C ILE A 74 -5.83 19.00 -3.92
N LEU A 75 -4.98 18.39 -3.09
CA LEU A 75 -4.34 19.10 -1.99
C LEU A 75 -3.13 19.90 -2.51
N PRO A 76 -2.86 21.10 -1.97
CA PRO A 76 -1.73 21.93 -2.36
C PRO A 76 -0.40 21.44 -1.74
N ILE A 77 -0.08 20.15 -1.93
CA ILE A 77 1.10 19.48 -1.38
C ILE A 77 2.21 19.28 -2.42
N GLY A 78 2.05 19.83 -3.63
CA GLY A 78 3.03 19.72 -4.72
C GLY A 78 3.14 18.32 -5.33
N ARG A 79 2.18 17.44 -5.03
CA ARG A 79 2.00 16.14 -5.69
C ARG A 79 0.92 16.24 -6.76
N HIS A 80 0.87 15.24 -7.62
CA HIS A 80 -0.16 15.10 -8.64
C HIS A 80 -0.73 13.69 -8.54
N GLY A 81 -2.04 13.56 -8.73
CA GLY A 81 -2.65 12.25 -8.88
C GLY A 81 -2.15 11.55 -10.14
N SER A 82 -1.87 10.25 -10.03
CA SER A 82 -1.14 9.46 -11.00
C SER A 82 -1.78 8.08 -11.17
N VAL A 83 -2.25 7.81 -12.39
CA VAL A 83 -2.78 6.48 -12.74
C VAL A 83 -1.71 5.40 -12.59
N TRP A 84 -0.43 5.75 -12.79
CA TRP A 84 0.67 4.81 -12.65
C TRP A 84 0.93 4.42 -11.19
N ASP A 85 0.71 5.33 -10.26
CA ASP A 85 0.84 5.05 -8.83
C ASP A 85 -0.34 4.21 -8.34
N LEU A 86 -1.57 4.50 -8.80
CA LEU A 86 -2.73 3.63 -8.57
C LEU A 86 -2.50 2.19 -9.09
N LEU A 87 -1.86 2.05 -10.26
CA LEU A 87 -1.49 0.74 -10.80
C LEU A 87 -0.41 0.06 -9.96
N ALA A 88 0.60 0.80 -9.51
CA ALA A 88 1.65 0.28 -8.64
C ALA A 88 1.08 -0.20 -7.29
N ASP A 89 0.16 0.57 -6.69
CA ASP A 89 -0.56 0.21 -5.48
C ASP A 89 -1.33 -1.09 -5.66
N THR A 90 -2.11 -1.19 -6.75
CA THR A 90 -2.91 -2.37 -7.08
C THR A 90 -2.05 -3.61 -7.28
N LEU A 91 -0.90 -3.48 -7.97
CA LEU A 91 0.08 -4.55 -8.13
C LEU A 91 0.68 -4.96 -6.77
N GLY A 92 1.01 -3.98 -5.93
CA GLY A 92 1.47 -4.20 -4.56
C GLY A 92 0.50 -5.05 -3.74
N VAL A 93 -0.80 -4.71 -3.77
CA VAL A 93 -1.85 -5.52 -3.12
C VAL A 93 -1.83 -6.96 -3.64
N GLY A 94 -1.81 -7.15 -4.96
CA GLY A 94 -1.75 -8.47 -5.59
C GLY A 94 -0.54 -9.29 -5.13
N ILE A 95 0.65 -8.68 -5.13
CA ILE A 95 1.90 -9.30 -4.68
C ILE A 95 1.81 -9.69 -3.20
N GLY A 96 1.37 -8.79 -2.32
CA GLY A 96 1.26 -9.07 -0.89
C GLY A 96 0.31 -10.23 -0.58
N LEU A 97 -0.82 -10.31 -1.29
CA LEU A 97 -1.77 -11.42 -1.18
C LEU A 97 -1.21 -12.74 -1.74
N ALA A 98 -0.51 -12.70 -2.87
CA ALA A 98 0.11 -13.86 -3.49
C ALA A 98 1.21 -14.46 -2.59
N VAL A 99 2.11 -13.61 -2.07
CA VAL A 99 3.17 -14.02 -1.14
C VAL A 99 2.58 -14.63 0.12
N HIS A 100 1.56 -13.99 0.73
CA HIS A 100 0.90 -14.55 1.90
C HIS A 100 0.30 -15.93 1.63
N SER A 101 -0.37 -16.09 0.48
CA SER A 101 -0.97 -17.36 0.08
C SER A 101 0.08 -18.45 -0.15
N ALA A 102 1.21 -18.11 -0.79
CA ALA A 102 2.32 -19.04 -1.00
C ALA A 102 2.93 -19.51 0.33
N VAL A 103 3.19 -18.58 1.26
CA VAL A 103 3.71 -18.91 2.60
C VAL A 103 2.76 -19.82 3.37
N MET A 104 1.45 -19.58 3.33
CA MET A 104 0.48 -20.43 4.02
C MET A 104 0.37 -21.83 3.41
N ARG A 105 0.47 -21.96 2.08
CA ARG A 105 0.51 -23.25 1.39
C ARG A 105 1.75 -24.07 1.74
N SER A 106 2.92 -23.43 1.82
CA SER A 106 4.15 -24.13 2.21
C SER A 106 4.08 -24.66 3.65
N ARG A 107 3.37 -23.97 4.54
CA ARG A 107 3.17 -24.39 5.94
C ARG A 107 2.15 -25.52 6.10
N SER A 108 1.20 -25.69 5.17
CA SER A 108 0.25 -26.81 5.21
C SER A 108 0.83 -28.10 4.64
N ASN A 109 1.88 -28.00 3.83
CA ASN A 109 2.52 -29.13 3.16
C ASN A 109 3.76 -29.67 3.92
N ALA A 110 4.07 -29.09 5.08
CA ALA A 110 5.16 -29.48 5.98
C ALA A 110 4.58 -30.10 7.26
#